data_AF-A0AAD7B2G0-F1
#
_entry.id   AF-A0AAD7B2G0-F1
#
_cell.length_a   1.000
_cell.length_b   1.000
_cell.length_c   1.000
_cell.angle_alpha   90.00
_cell.angle_beta   90.00
_cell.angle_gamma   90.00
#
_symmetry.space_group_name_H-M   'P 1'
#
loop_
_entity.id
_entity.type
_entity.pdbx_description
1 polymer ?
#
loop_
_entity_poly.entity_id
_entity_poly.type
_entity_poly.pdbx_seq_one_letter_code
_entity_poly.pdbx_strand_id
1 'polypeptide(L)'
;PEPSKIPFIRSFVPEIDASLTSIAAEISRLQEQLCSLQQDRSDLLDYQRKHKSMLSPLRRMPPEILAEIFTSSIPVVSDPWVWTHICSRWRAVAIATPALWSV
;
A
#
# COMPACT_ATOMS: atom_id res chain seq x y z
N PRO A 1 -20.75 29.64 -47.64
CA PRO A 1 -20.59 29.90 -46.18
C PRO A 1 -21.33 31.19 -45.81
N GLU A 2 -22.50 31.08 -45.18
CA GLU A 2 -23.33 32.24 -44.81
C GLU A 2 -22.64 33.10 -43.73
N PRO A 3 -22.35 34.39 -43.99
CA PRO A 3 -21.69 35.30 -43.05
C PRO A 3 -22.56 35.68 -41.83
N SER A 4 -23.84 35.32 -41.83
CA SER A 4 -24.86 35.67 -40.83
C SER A 4 -24.76 34.89 -39.51
N LYS A 5 -24.04 33.76 -39.47
CA LYS A 5 -23.91 32.90 -38.27
C LYS A 5 -22.70 33.22 -37.39
N ILE A 6 -21.71 33.93 -37.95
CA ILE A 6 -20.45 34.27 -37.29
C ILE A 6 -20.64 35.21 -36.09
N PRO A 7 -21.50 36.26 -36.13
CA PRO A 7 -21.73 37.13 -34.98
C PRO A 7 -22.42 36.40 -33.82
N PHE A 8 -23.34 35.49 -34.14
CA PHE A 8 -24.12 34.73 -33.16
C PHE A 8 -23.28 33.69 -32.42
N ILE A 9 -22.34 33.03 -33.10
CA ILE A 9 -21.40 32.12 -32.44
C ILE A 9 -20.45 32.91 -31.53
N ARG A 10 -20.01 34.10 -31.96
CA ARG A 10 -19.07 34.94 -31.21
C ARG A 10 -19.63 35.46 -29.88
N SER A 11 -20.95 35.58 -29.74
CA SER A 11 -21.60 35.97 -28.48
C SER A 11 -21.74 34.83 -27.47
N PHE A 12 -21.72 33.56 -27.92
CA PHE A 12 -21.81 32.39 -27.05
C PHE A 12 -20.46 31.89 -26.54
N VAL A 13 -19.37 32.15 -27.27
CA VAL A 13 -18.00 31.77 -26.87
C VAL A 13 -17.61 32.27 -25.46
N PRO A 14 -17.89 33.52 -25.06
CA PRO A 14 -17.53 34.01 -23.73
C PRO A 14 -18.23 33.27 -22.57
N GLU A 15 -19.48 32.84 -22.78
CA GLU A 15 -20.25 32.08 -21.78
C GLU A 15 -19.68 30.67 -21.61
N ILE A 16 -19.27 30.05 -22.71
CA ILE A 16 -18.58 28.75 -22.71
C ILE A 16 -17.21 28.89 -22.03
N ASP A 17 -16.44 29.93 -22.34
CA ASP A 17 -15.13 30.18 -21.75
C ASP A 17 -15.22 30.41 -20.23
N ALA A 18 -16.24 31.15 -19.79
CA ALA A 18 -16.52 31.33 -18.36
C ALA A 18 -16.89 30.01 -17.67
N SER A 19 -17.71 29.19 -18.33
CA SER A 19 -18.09 27.85 -17.82
C SER A 19 -16.89 26.90 -17.76
N LEU A 20 -16.03 26.90 -18.78
CA LEU A 20 -14.80 26.11 -18.81
C LEU A 20 -13.83 26.55 -17.71
N THR A 21 -13.69 27.85 -17.48
CA THR A 21 -12.84 28.40 -16.41
C THR A 21 -13.35 27.95 -15.04
N SER A 22 -14.68 27.99 -14.82
CA SER A 22 -15.31 27.52 -13.59
C SER A 22 -15.07 26.03 -13.35
N ILE A 23 -15.29 25.20 -14.38
CA ILE A 23 -15.05 23.75 -14.30
C ILE A 23 -13.57 23.44 -14.05
N ALA A 24 -12.65 24.16 -14.71
CA ALA A 24 -11.21 23.98 -14.50
C ALA A 24 -10.78 24.33 -13.06
N ALA A 25 -11.35 25.40 -12.49
CA ALA A 25 -11.12 25.78 -11.10
C ALA A 25 -11.63 24.69 -10.14
N GLU A 26 -12.82 24.14 -10.40
CA GLU A 26 -13.38 23.07 -9.57
C GLU A 26 -12.60 21.76 -9.68
N ILE A 27 -12.14 21.40 -10.88
CA ILE A 27 -11.23 20.26 -11.08
C ILE A 27 -9.95 20.45 -10.25
N SER A 28 -9.35 21.64 -10.32
CA SER A 28 -8.11 21.94 -9.57
C SER A 28 -8.33 21.82 -8.06
N ARG A 29 -9.43 22.39 -7.55
CA ARG A 29 -9.82 22.31 -6.14
C ARG A 29 -9.99 20.86 -5.68
N LEU A 30 -10.68 20.03 -6.46
CA LEU A 30 -10.92 18.63 -6.14
C LEU A 30 -9.62 17.80 -6.21
N GLN A 31 -8.72 18.11 -7.14
CA GLN A 31 -7.40 17.47 -7.24
C GLN A 31 -6.54 17.76 -6.01
N GLU A 32 -6.54 18.99 -5.52
CA GLU A 32 -5.83 19.36 -4.28
C GLU A 32 -6.38 18.60 -3.07
N GLN A 33 -7.70 18.52 -2.93
CA GLN A 33 -8.35 17.75 -1.87
C GLN A 33 -7.99 16.25 -1.95
N LEU A 34 -7.99 15.69 -3.16
CA LEU A 34 -7.63 14.30 -3.40
C LEU A 34 -6.16 14.04 -3.04
N CYS A 35 -5.25 14.95 -3.39
CA CYS A 35 -3.84 14.86 -3.02
C CYS A 35 -3.66 14.84 -1.50
N SER A 36 -4.32 15.76 -0.78
CA SER A 36 -4.30 15.79 0.70
C SER A 36 -4.79 14.47 1.30
N LEU A 37 -5.94 13.96 0.85
CA LEU A 37 -6.50 12.71 1.37
C LEU A 37 -5.63 11.49 1.05
N GLN A 38 -4.97 11.48 -0.11
CA GLN A 38 -4.02 10.43 -0.46
C GLN A 38 -2.78 10.45 0.44
N GLN A 39 -2.29 11.64 0.78
CA GLN A 39 -1.18 11.80 1.71
C GLN A 39 -1.57 11.28 3.10
N ASP A 40 -2.70 11.74 3.65
CA ASP A 40 -3.20 11.30 4.96
C ASP A 40 -3.41 9.77 5.00
N ARG A 41 -3.95 9.20 3.92
CA ARG A 41 -4.10 7.75 3.77
C ARG A 41 -2.74 7.05 3.83
N SER A 42 -1.73 7.56 3.13
CA SER A 42 -0.39 6.98 3.12
C SER A 42 0.20 6.96 4.53
N ASP A 43 0.11 8.09 5.23
CA ASP A 43 0.65 8.25 6.59
C ASP A 43 -0.04 7.30 7.58
N LEU A 44 -1.37 7.16 7.49
CA LEU A 44 -2.14 6.22 8.30
C LEU A 44 -1.80 4.76 7.99
N LEU A 45 -1.56 4.41 6.72
CA LEU A 45 -1.15 3.06 6.35
C LEU A 45 0.23 2.72 6.90
N ASP A 46 1.17 3.66 6.88
CA ASP A 46 2.49 3.48 7.46
C ASP A 46 2.45 3.37 8.99
N TYR A 47 1.64 4.19 9.65
CA TYR A 47 1.36 4.06 11.07
C TYR A 47 0.77 2.69 11.39
N GLN A 48 -0.26 2.26 10.66
CA GLN A 48 -0.87 0.95 10.85
C GLN A 48 0.14 -0.19 10.68
N ARG A 49 1.00 -0.13 9.64
CA ARG A 49 2.03 -1.13 9.38
C ARG A 49 3.02 -1.23 10.53
N LYS A 50 3.50 -0.08 11.03
CA LYS A 50 4.42 -0.01 12.17
C LYS A 50 3.80 -0.59 13.45
N HIS A 51 2.56 -0.23 13.74
CA HIS A 51 1.87 -0.70 14.95
C HIS A 51 1.45 -2.17 14.86
N LYS A 52 0.90 -2.64 13.73
CA LYS A 52 0.68 -4.08 13.48
C LYS A 52 1.98 -4.86 13.57
N SER A 53 3.09 -4.24 13.20
CA SER A 53 4.41 -4.85 13.35
C SER A 53 4.78 -5.08 14.81
N MET A 54 4.55 -4.08 15.66
CA MET A 54 4.80 -4.16 17.10
C MET A 54 3.85 -5.10 17.84
N LEU A 55 2.60 -5.20 17.37
CA LEU A 55 1.58 -6.07 17.96
C LEU A 55 1.68 -7.52 17.49
N SER A 56 2.48 -7.82 16.47
CA SER A 56 2.68 -9.19 15.98
C SER A 56 3.40 -10.03 17.05
N PRO A 57 2.72 -11.01 17.68
CA PRO A 57 3.32 -11.84 18.73
C PRO A 57 4.60 -12.53 18.24
N LEU A 58 4.61 -12.91 16.96
CA LEU A 58 5.71 -13.58 16.27
C LEU A 58 7.02 -12.77 16.23
N ARG A 59 6.98 -11.44 16.39
CA ARG A 59 8.18 -10.59 16.50
C ARG A 59 8.63 -10.36 17.94
N ARG A 60 7.81 -10.67 18.93
CA ARG A 60 8.14 -10.54 20.36
C ARG A 60 8.62 -11.86 20.96
N MET A 61 8.40 -12.98 20.27
CA MET A 61 8.83 -14.30 20.71
C MET A 61 10.36 -14.44 20.64
N PRO A 62 11.02 -14.90 21.71
CA PRO A 62 12.45 -15.21 21.67
C PRO A 62 12.78 -16.16 20.50
N PRO A 63 13.96 -16.01 19.86
CA PRO A 63 14.35 -16.86 18.75
C PRO A 63 14.36 -18.35 19.11
N GLU A 64 14.60 -18.70 20.37
CA GLU A 64 14.57 -20.07 20.89
C GLU A 64 13.16 -20.68 20.81
N ILE A 65 12.13 -19.90 21.14
CA ILE A 65 10.74 -20.35 21.06
C ILE A 65 10.31 -20.52 19.59
N LEU A 66 10.79 -19.65 18.70
CA LEU A 66 10.57 -19.80 17.25
C LEU A 66 11.23 -21.08 16.72
N ALA A 67 12.47 -21.36 17.13
CA ALA A 67 13.19 -22.58 16.75
C ALA A 67 12.49 -23.85 17.25
N GLU A 68 11.98 -23.84 18.48
CA GLU A 68 11.22 -24.94 19.07
C GLU A 68 9.94 -25.23 18.28
N ILE A 69 9.21 -24.17 17.89
CA ILE A 69 8.02 -24.29 17.05
C ILE A 69 8.38 -24.91 15.70
N PHE A 70 9.41 -24.41 15.01
CA PHE A 70 9.81 -24.94 13.72
C PHE A 70 10.14 -26.43 13.80
N THR A 71 10.91 -26.81 14.83
CA THR A 71 11.35 -28.19 15.06
C THR A 71 10.17 -29.11 15.40
N SER A 72 9.27 -28.67 16.28
CA SER A 72 8.03 -29.40 16.60
C SER A 72 7.08 -29.54 15.41
N SER A 73 7.21 -28.67 14.41
CA SER A 73 6.36 -28.66 13.22
C SER A 73 6.87 -29.54 12.08
N ILE A 74 8.11 -30.05 12.14
CA ILE A 74 8.72 -30.92 11.11
C ILE A 74 7.80 -32.09 10.71
N PRO A 75 7.10 -32.79 11.62
CA PRO A 75 6.22 -33.91 11.24
C PRO A 75 5.02 -33.48 10.38
N VAL A 76 4.64 -32.21 10.43
CA VAL A 76 3.46 -31.64 9.75
C VAL A 76 3.85 -30.88 8.49
N VAL A 77 5.07 -30.33 8.46
CA VAL A 77 5.57 -29.48 7.38
C VAL A 77 6.55 -30.28 6.53
N SER A 78 6.13 -30.57 5.30
CA SER A 78 6.92 -31.39 4.36
C SER A 78 8.23 -30.73 3.91
N ASP A 79 8.35 -29.41 4.04
CA ASP A 79 9.52 -28.64 3.58
C ASP A 79 9.99 -27.61 4.62
N PRO A 80 11.20 -27.78 5.21
CA PRO A 80 11.81 -26.82 6.13
C PRO A 80 11.99 -25.40 5.54
N TRP A 81 12.07 -25.29 4.21
CA TRP A 81 12.23 -24.01 3.52
C TRP A 81 11.04 -23.06 3.73
N VAL A 82 9.84 -23.56 4.06
CA VAL A 82 8.64 -22.72 4.27
C VAL A 82 8.89 -21.62 5.29
N TRP A 83 9.66 -21.91 6.34
CA TRP A 83 9.98 -20.96 7.41
C TRP A 83 10.87 -19.81 6.92
N THR A 84 11.68 -20.06 5.89
CA THR A 84 12.57 -19.05 5.29
C THR A 84 11.84 -18.05 4.40
N HIS A 85 10.58 -18.28 4.04
CA HIS A 85 9.81 -17.41 3.14
C HIS A 85 8.86 -16.44 3.85
N ILE A 86 8.67 -16.57 5.17
CA ILE A 86 7.67 -15.79 5.91
C ILE A 86 8.14 -14.35 6.18
N CYS A 87 9.32 -14.19 6.80
CA CYS A 87 9.93 -12.87 6.99
C CYS A 87 11.44 -13.00 7.24
N SER A 88 12.16 -11.88 7.23
CA SER A 88 13.61 -11.84 7.48
C SER A 88 14.01 -12.48 8.82
N ARG A 89 13.24 -12.25 9.89
CA ARG A 89 13.48 -12.85 11.22
C ARG A 89 13.32 -14.37 11.21
N TRP A 90 12.24 -14.86 10.61
CA TRP A 90 11.98 -16.31 10.55
C TRP A 90 13.03 -17.02 9.71
N ARG A 91 13.44 -16.40 8.59
CA ARG A 91 14.59 -16.86 7.81
C ARG A 91 15.86 -16.94 8.66
N ALA A 92 16.19 -15.89 9.42
CA ALA A 92 17.37 -15.88 10.27
C ALA A 92 17.33 -17.01 11.31
N VAL A 93 16.20 -17.21 11.99
CA VAL A 93 16.04 -18.27 13.00
C VAL A 93 16.06 -19.67 12.36
N ALA A 94 15.37 -19.88 11.23
CA ALA A 94 15.34 -21.16 10.54
C ALA A 94 16.73 -21.58 10.06
N ILE A 95 17.48 -20.67 9.43
CA ILE A 95 18.87 -20.93 9.03
C ILE A 95 19.76 -21.20 10.25
N ALA A 96 19.55 -20.49 11.36
CA ALA A 96 20.30 -20.68 12.60
C ALA A 96 19.89 -21.91 13.43
N THR A 97 18.92 -22.72 12.97
CA THR A 97 18.41 -23.91 13.67
C THR A 97 18.81 -25.17 12.91
N PRO A 98 19.96 -25.81 13.21
CA PRO A 98 20.48 -26.97 12.47
C PRO A 98 19.54 -28.16 12.41
N ALA A 99 18.72 -28.38 13.45
CA ALA A 99 17.76 -29.48 13.53
C ALA A 99 16.70 -29.48 12.41
N LEU A 100 16.46 -28.33 11.76
CA LEU A 100 15.55 -28.24 10.61
C LEU A 100 16.16 -28.81 9.32
N TRP A 101 17.48 -28.94 9.27
CA TRP A 101 18.25 -29.29 8.08
C TRP A 101 18.96 -30.63 8.21
N SER A 102 18.84 -31.30 9.36
CA SER A 102 19.44 -32.60 9.64
C SER A 102 18.61 -33.78 9.13
N VAL A 103 17.80 -33.57 8.08
CA VAL A 103 17.01 -34.61 7.41
C VAL A 103 17.91 -35.43 6.50
#